data_AF-A0A2E4MFY3-F1
#
_entry.id   AF-A0A2E4MFY3-F1
#
_cell.length_a   1.000
_cell.length_b   1.000
_cell.length_c   1.000
_cell.angle_alpha   90.00
_cell.angle_beta   90.00
_cell.angle_gamma   90.00
#
_symmetry.space_group_name_H-M   'P 1'
#
loop_
_entity.id
_entity.type
_entity.pdbx_description
1 polymer ?
#
loop_
_entity_poly.entity_id
_entity_poly.type
_entity_poly.pdbx_seq_one_letter_code
_entity_poly.pdbx_strand_id
1 'polypeptide(L)'
;MKSYILVSIASFLIITNTVFATTINIPADYPTIQQGIDAAVDGDIVEIAQGTYYENLTINKEITLQSSVDFELLEDEAVWHNNEYIKQTIINGSVNSDPNKRSCLIIRDGDIQPTIKGLTFEG
;
A
#
# COMPACT_ATOMS: atom_id res chain seq x y z
N MET A 1 -18.90 -61.80 13.72
CA MET A 1 -17.49 -61.70 13.34
C MET A 1 -17.32 -60.42 12.52
N LYS A 2 -16.60 -59.44 13.08
CA LYS A 2 -16.03 -58.18 12.54
C LYS A 2 -16.89 -57.23 11.69
N SER A 3 -17.30 -56.15 12.36
CA SER A 3 -17.74 -54.86 11.82
C SER A 3 -16.57 -54.12 11.17
N TYR A 4 -16.78 -53.51 10.00
CA TYR A 4 -15.83 -52.58 9.37
C TYR A 4 -16.56 -51.27 9.08
N ILE A 5 -16.43 -50.32 10.00
CA ILE A 5 -16.79 -48.93 9.76
C ILE A 5 -15.70 -48.37 8.84
N LEU A 6 -16.00 -48.21 7.56
CA LEU A 6 -15.18 -47.43 6.63
C LEU A 6 -15.49 -45.95 6.86
N VAL A 7 -14.82 -45.31 7.83
CA VAL A 7 -14.74 -43.84 7.81
C VAL A 7 -13.75 -43.49 6.72
N SER A 8 -14.27 -43.11 5.55
CA SER A 8 -13.50 -42.48 4.49
C SER A 8 -12.80 -41.26 5.08
N ILE A 9 -11.47 -41.34 5.24
CA ILE A 9 -10.65 -40.18 5.58
C ILE A 9 -10.70 -39.28 4.35
N ALA A 10 -11.67 -38.38 4.30
CA ALA A 10 -11.69 -37.30 3.33
C ALA A 10 -10.46 -36.41 3.65
N SER A 11 -9.39 -36.61 2.88
CA SER A 11 -8.22 -35.73 2.93
C SER A 11 -8.66 -34.36 2.41
N PHE A 12 -8.89 -33.43 3.32
CA PHE A 12 -9.16 -32.03 2.97
C PHE A 12 -7.82 -31.40 2.58
N LEU A 13 -7.57 -31.29 1.28
CA LEU A 13 -6.39 -30.64 0.74
C LEU A 13 -6.54 -29.13 0.96
N ILE A 14 -5.94 -28.60 2.03
CA ILE A 14 -5.84 -27.16 2.26
C ILE A 14 -4.81 -26.63 1.27
N ILE A 15 -5.27 -26.07 0.15
CA ILE A 15 -4.42 -25.29 -0.75
C ILE A 15 -4.21 -23.94 -0.06
N THR A 16 -3.09 -23.79 0.64
CA THR A 16 -2.66 -22.48 1.15
C THR A 16 -2.12 -21.68 -0.04
N ASN A 17 -2.83 -20.63 -0.45
CA ASN A 17 -2.23 -19.63 -1.34
C ASN A 17 -1.18 -18.88 -0.53
N THR A 18 0.10 -19.15 -0.78
CA THR A 18 1.18 -18.36 -0.21
C THR A 18 1.17 -17.02 -0.92
N VAL A 19 0.73 -15.97 -0.24
CA VAL A 19 0.88 -14.59 -0.71
C VAL A 19 2.24 -14.11 -0.22
N PHE A 20 3.13 -13.81 -1.15
CA PHE A 20 4.39 -13.15 -0.83
C PHE A 20 4.15 -11.65 -0.97
N ALA A 21 4.16 -10.93 0.15
CA ALA A 21 4.21 -9.48 0.14
C ALA A 21 5.56 -9.05 -0.43
N THR A 22 5.54 -8.31 -1.53
CA THR A 22 6.72 -7.74 -2.19
C THR A 22 6.78 -6.23 -1.96
N THR A 23 7.99 -5.67 -2.06
CA THR A 23 8.18 -4.22 -2.05
C THR A 23 8.40 -3.72 -3.47
N ILE A 24 7.55 -2.80 -3.90
CA ILE A 24 7.64 -2.08 -5.17
C ILE A 24 8.19 -0.68 -4.86
N ASN A 25 9.33 -0.34 -5.45
CA ASN A 25 10.07 0.89 -5.16
C ASN A 25 9.78 1.94 -6.22
N ILE A 26 9.30 3.11 -5.81
CA ILE A 26 9.03 4.25 -6.69
C ILE A 26 10.14 5.29 -6.50
N PRO A 27 10.81 5.75 -7.58
CA PRO A 27 10.52 5.49 -9.00
C PRO A 27 11.33 4.33 -9.63
N ALA A 28 12.05 3.54 -8.85
CA ALA A 28 13.03 2.59 -9.36
C ALA A 28 12.42 1.44 -10.20
N ASP A 29 11.29 0.89 -9.75
CA ASP A 29 10.56 -0.18 -10.42
C ASP A 29 9.49 0.36 -11.39
N TYR A 30 8.82 1.46 -11.01
CA TYR A 30 7.85 2.17 -11.85
C TYR A 30 8.03 3.69 -11.74
N PRO A 31 7.92 4.44 -12.85
CA PRO A 31 8.18 5.88 -12.84
C PRO A 31 7.11 6.72 -12.12
N THR A 32 5.92 6.17 -11.84
CA THR A 32 4.84 6.89 -11.13
C THR A 32 4.27 6.03 -10.00
N ILE A 33 3.70 6.69 -8.99
CA ILE A 33 3.11 6.00 -7.84
C ILE A 33 1.89 5.18 -8.26
N GLN A 34 1.02 5.72 -9.13
CA GLN A 34 -0.15 4.98 -9.58
C GLN A 34 0.23 3.70 -10.34
N GLN A 35 1.31 3.69 -11.13
CA GLN A 35 1.77 2.47 -11.78
C GLN A 35 2.26 1.41 -10.79
N GLY A 36 2.91 1.84 -9.69
CA GLY A 36 3.26 0.96 -8.58
C GLY A 36 2.02 0.37 -7.92
N ILE A 37 1.02 1.20 -7.62
CA ILE A 37 -0.27 0.75 -7.08
C ILE A 37 -0.94 -0.23 -8.04
N ASP A 38 -0.98 0.06 -9.34
CA ASP A 38 -1.63 -0.79 -10.35
C ASP A 38 -0.95 -2.16 -10.44
N ALA A 39 0.38 -2.20 -10.35
CA ALA A 39 1.17 -3.44 -10.37
C ALA A 39 1.10 -4.26 -9.07
N ALA A 40 0.87 -3.61 -7.92
CA ALA A 40 0.78 -4.26 -6.62
C ALA A 40 -0.40 -5.25 -6.54
N VAL A 41 -0.22 -6.31 -5.77
CA VAL A 41 -1.29 -7.20 -5.31
C VAL A 41 -1.53 -7.03 -3.81
N ASP A 42 -2.62 -7.61 -3.29
CA ASP A 42 -2.94 -7.51 -1.87
C ASP A 42 -1.78 -8.02 -0.99
N GLY A 43 -1.44 -7.23 0.03
CA GLY A 43 -0.32 -7.45 0.94
C GLY A 43 0.98 -6.74 0.53
N ASP A 44 1.12 -6.26 -0.69
CA ASP A 44 2.34 -5.59 -1.15
C ASP A 44 2.58 -4.23 -0.47
N ILE A 45 3.85 -3.81 -0.51
CA ILE A 45 4.31 -2.48 -0.11
C ILE A 45 4.65 -1.69 -1.37
N VAL A 46 4.03 -0.54 -1.55
CA VAL A 46 4.48 0.49 -2.49
C VAL A 46 5.29 1.51 -1.69
N GLU A 47 6.62 1.43 -1.81
CA GLU A 47 7.56 2.29 -1.12
C GLU A 47 8.01 3.45 -2.02
N ILE A 48 7.87 4.68 -1.53
CA ILE A 48 8.08 5.91 -2.29
C ILE A 48 9.32 6.63 -1.76
N ALA A 49 10.32 6.75 -2.63
CA ALA A 49 11.50 7.57 -2.37
C ALA A 49 11.14 9.07 -2.31
N GLN A 50 11.96 9.87 -1.62
CA GLN A 50 11.79 11.31 -1.53
C GLN A 50 11.66 11.96 -2.92
N GLY A 51 10.74 12.90 -3.05
CA GLY A 51 10.40 13.59 -4.28
C GLY A 51 9.01 14.21 -4.23
N THR A 52 8.71 15.07 -5.20
CA THR A 52 7.37 15.61 -5.41
C THR A 52 6.72 14.90 -6.59
N TYR A 53 5.61 14.22 -6.33
CA TYR A 53 4.87 13.43 -7.31
C TYR A 53 3.52 14.11 -7.58
N TYR A 54 3.35 14.62 -8.79
CA TYR A 54 2.11 15.30 -9.20
C TYR A 54 1.10 14.28 -9.72
N GLU A 55 0.31 13.69 -8.83
CA GLU A 55 -0.61 12.59 -9.13
C GLU A 55 -1.87 12.68 -8.25
N ASN A 56 -3.03 12.24 -8.79
CA ASN A 56 -4.21 11.91 -7.99
C ASN A 56 -4.31 10.39 -7.91
N LEU A 57 -4.09 9.84 -6.72
CA LEU A 57 -3.99 8.39 -6.52
C LEU A 57 -5.37 7.75 -6.29
N THR A 58 -5.54 6.54 -6.81
CA THR A 58 -6.63 5.64 -6.46
C THR A 58 -6.07 4.34 -5.91
N ILE A 59 -6.52 3.95 -4.73
CA ILE A 59 -6.26 2.63 -4.13
C ILE A 59 -7.57 1.85 -4.05
N ASN A 60 -7.55 0.62 -4.55
CA ASN A 60 -8.67 -0.32 -4.57
C ASN A 60 -8.26 -1.73 -4.11
N LYS A 61 -7.18 -1.82 -3.33
CA LYS A 61 -6.51 -3.06 -2.92
C LYS A 61 -5.90 -2.92 -1.53
N GLU A 62 -5.68 -4.04 -0.84
CA GLU A 62 -5.12 -4.07 0.51
C GLU A 62 -3.60 -3.98 0.48
N ILE A 63 -3.07 -2.78 0.22
CA ILE A 63 -1.61 -2.53 0.15
C ILE A 63 -1.14 -1.61 1.26
N THR A 64 0.18 -1.58 1.48
CA THR A 64 0.83 -0.52 2.24
C THR A 64 1.43 0.51 1.29
N LEU A 65 1.00 1.77 1.39
CA LEU A 65 1.62 2.91 0.72
C LEU A 65 2.48 3.65 1.74
N GLN A 66 3.80 3.70 1.55
CA GLN A 66 4.72 4.32 2.50
C GLN A 66 5.87 5.09 1.85
N SER A 67 6.45 6.03 2.59
CA SER A 67 7.78 6.58 2.26
C SER A 67 8.91 5.63 2.64
N SER A 68 10.10 5.82 2.08
CA SER A 68 11.36 5.14 2.50
C SER A 68 11.94 5.61 3.85
N VAL A 69 11.13 6.14 4.76
CA VAL A 69 11.60 6.52 6.10
C VAL A 69 11.85 5.27 6.94
N ASP A 70 12.90 5.30 7.77
CA ASP A 70 13.10 4.28 8.80
C ASP A 70 12.11 4.50 9.95
N PHE A 71 11.06 3.69 9.99
CA PHE A 71 9.99 3.78 10.99
C PHE A 71 10.45 3.39 12.41
N GLU A 72 11.53 2.64 12.56
CA GLU A 72 12.07 2.29 13.88
C GLU A 72 12.71 3.50 14.56
N LEU A 73 13.17 4.47 13.77
CA LEU A 73 13.78 5.72 14.26
C LEU A 73 12.75 6.83 14.55
N LEU A 74 11.45 6.51 14.45
CA LEU A 74 10.35 7.46 14.67
C LEU A 74 9.67 7.25 16.04
N GLU A 75 10.45 7.02 17.09
CA GLU A 75 9.94 6.71 18.44
C GLU A 75 9.22 7.88 19.15
N ASP A 76 9.38 9.11 18.65
CA ASP A 76 8.76 10.33 19.20
C ASP A 76 7.86 11.01 18.15
N GLU A 77 6.63 11.36 18.54
CA GLU A 77 5.66 12.06 17.68
C GLU A 77 6.20 13.41 17.16
N ALA A 78 7.06 14.07 17.93
CA ALA A 78 7.72 15.31 17.50
C ALA A 78 8.68 15.07 16.32
N VAL A 79 9.23 13.85 16.20
CA VAL A 79 10.09 13.44 15.07
C VAL A 79 9.23 13.20 13.84
N TRP A 80 8.04 12.60 13.98
CA TRP A 80 7.12 12.36 12.85
C TRP A 80 6.83 13.62 12.03
N HIS A 81 6.43 14.71 12.68
CA HIS A 81 6.04 15.94 11.98
C HIS A 81 7.21 16.71 11.35
N ASN A 82 8.42 16.52 11.87
CA ASN A 82 9.61 17.25 11.44
C ASN A 82 10.60 16.39 10.63
N ASN A 83 10.28 15.11 10.42
CA ASN A 83 11.14 14.19 9.70
C ASN A 83 11.30 14.64 8.23
N GLU A 84 12.54 14.79 7.80
CA GLU A 84 12.85 15.29 6.45
C GLU A 84 12.44 14.30 5.35
N TYR A 85 12.51 12.99 5.59
CA TYR A 85 12.03 11.99 4.64
C TYR A 85 10.53 12.10 4.41
N ILE A 86 9.75 12.15 5.49
CA ILE A 86 8.28 12.30 5.39
C ILE A 86 7.91 13.62 4.69
N LYS A 87 8.57 14.72 5.06
CA LYS A 87 8.31 16.06 4.49
C LYS A 87 8.73 16.19 3.03
N GLN A 88 9.72 15.41 2.58
CA GLN A 88 10.21 15.45 1.20
C GLN A 88 9.60 14.36 0.31
N THR A 89 8.82 13.41 0.86
CA THR A 89 7.99 12.49 0.07
C THR A 89 6.59 13.07 -0.07
N ILE A 90 6.42 13.91 -1.11
CA ILE A 90 5.23 14.73 -1.33
C ILE A 90 4.40 14.15 -2.46
N ILE A 91 3.13 13.85 -2.18
CA ILE A 91 2.11 13.54 -3.17
C ILE A 91 1.27 14.80 -3.39
N ASN A 92 1.40 15.40 -4.55
CA ASN A 92 0.76 16.65 -4.90
C ASN A 92 -0.42 16.41 -5.87
N GLY A 93 -1.65 16.56 -5.38
CA GLY A 93 -2.88 16.33 -6.14
C GLY A 93 -3.34 17.48 -7.02
N SER A 94 -2.55 18.55 -7.17
CA SER A 94 -2.93 19.77 -7.93
C SER A 94 -2.98 19.58 -9.46
N VAL A 95 -2.87 18.35 -9.97
CA VAL A 95 -3.03 18.05 -11.40
C VAL A 95 -4.46 18.30 -11.91
N ASN A 96 -5.46 18.29 -11.02
CA ASN A 96 -6.84 18.65 -11.36
C ASN A 96 -7.22 20.04 -10.80
N SER A 97 -7.62 20.96 -11.69
CA SER A 97 -8.02 22.31 -11.31
C SER A 97 -9.44 22.40 -10.73
N ASP A 98 -10.29 21.39 -10.93
CA ASP A 98 -11.66 21.36 -10.41
C ASP A 98 -11.67 21.11 -8.89
N PRO A 99 -12.13 22.09 -8.06
CA PRO A 99 -12.21 21.93 -6.61
C PRO A 99 -13.03 20.75 -6.13
N ASN A 100 -13.95 20.24 -6.95
CA ASN A 100 -14.81 19.14 -6.58
C ASN A 100 -14.22 17.77 -6.96
N LYS A 101 -13.05 17.74 -7.61
CA LYS A 101 -12.42 16.51 -8.14
C LYS A 101 -10.92 16.41 -7.85
N ARG A 102 -10.42 17.17 -6.87
CA ARG A 102 -8.99 17.32 -6.56
C ARG A 102 -8.47 16.46 -5.40
N SER A 103 -9.13 15.35 -5.06
CA SER A 103 -8.61 14.47 -4.00
C SER A 103 -7.22 13.95 -4.36
N CYS A 104 -6.22 14.17 -3.50
CA CYS A 104 -4.87 13.62 -3.69
C CYS A 104 -4.86 12.09 -3.64
N LEU A 105 -5.73 11.51 -2.80
CA LEU A 105 -5.88 10.08 -2.63
C LEU A 105 -7.35 9.71 -2.51
N ILE A 106 -7.77 8.69 -3.25
CA ILE A 106 -9.10 8.09 -3.20
C ILE A 106 -8.93 6.61 -2.84
N ILE A 107 -9.65 6.16 -1.81
CA ILE A 107 -9.76 4.73 -1.45
C ILE A 107 -11.18 4.32 -1.78
N ARG A 108 -11.35 3.29 -2.63
CA ARG A 108 -12.67 2.90 -3.14
C ARG A 108 -12.73 1.42 -3.55
N ASP A 109 -13.92 1.01 -3.98
CA ASP A 109 -14.20 -0.27 -4.63
C ASP A 109 -14.00 -1.52 -3.74
N GLY A 110 -14.54 -1.51 -2.53
CA GLY A 110 -14.60 -2.70 -1.67
C GLY A 110 -14.63 -2.37 -0.18
N ASP A 111 -14.65 -3.42 0.63
CA ASP A 111 -14.31 -3.35 2.06
C ASP A 111 -12.81 -3.61 2.21
N ILE A 112 -12.01 -2.59 1.87
CA ILE A 112 -10.55 -2.66 1.88
C ILE A 112 -9.99 -1.76 2.97
N GLN A 113 -8.83 -2.16 3.51
CA GLN A 113 -8.15 -1.43 4.58
C GLN A 113 -6.66 -1.21 4.23
N PRO A 114 -6.33 -0.40 3.21
CA PRO A 114 -4.94 -0.10 2.91
C PRO A 114 -4.28 0.68 4.06
N THR A 115 -2.98 0.48 4.24
CA THR A 115 -2.17 1.23 5.22
C THR A 115 -1.44 2.36 4.52
N ILE A 116 -1.57 3.59 5.01
CA ILE A 116 -0.91 4.77 4.44
C ILE A 116 -0.09 5.42 5.54
N LYS A 117 1.23 5.59 5.35
CA LYS A 117 2.11 6.14 6.40
C LYS A 117 3.37 6.82 5.87
N GLY A 118 3.86 7.84 6.58
CA GLY A 118 5.10 8.52 6.25
C GLY A 118 5.05 9.45 5.02
N LEU A 119 3.87 9.89 4.58
CA LEU A 119 3.70 10.69 3.37
C LEU A 119 3.23 12.10 3.69
N THR A 120 3.66 13.06 2.88
CA THR A 120 3.10 14.41 2.85
C THR A 120 2.15 14.54 1.68
N PHE A 121 0.94 15.08 1.91
CA PHE A 121 -0.03 15.36 0.86
C PHE A 121 -0.23 16.87 0.69
N GLU A 122 -0.22 17.32 -0.57
CA GLU A 122 -0.46 18.71 -0.96
C GLU A 122 -1.51 18.75 -2.07
N GLY A 123 -2.44 19.71 -2.06
CA GLY A 123 -3.47 19.83 -3.09
C GLY A 123 -4.24 21.14 -3.05
#